data_AF-A0A4U2ZWD0-F1
#
_entry.id   AF-A0A4U2ZWD0-F1
#
_cell.length_a   1.000
_cell.length_b   1.000
_cell.length_c   1.000
_cell.angle_alpha   90.00
_cell.angle_beta   90.00
_cell.angle_gamma   90.00
#
_symmetry.space_group_name_H-M   'P 1'
#
loop_
_entity.id
_entity.type
_entity.pdbx_description
1 polymer ?
#
loop_
_entity_poly.entity_id
_entity_poly.type
_entity_poly.pdbx_seq_one_letter_code
_entity_poly.pdbx_strand_id
1 'polypeptide(L)'
;LEKDITYIDCINSHIEGGDVIIDQDIVYIGVSNRTLFNSVIKLQQLLTHYKIIPVPFSKDFLHLDCVFNIISQEEALIYPHAFSNSTL
;
A
#
# COMPACT_ATOMS: atom_id res chain seq x y z
N LEU A 1 -0.60 -27.94 -12.42
CA LEU A 1 -1.42 -27.95 -11.19
C LEU A 1 -1.52 -26.51 -10.74
N GLU A 2 -2.54 -25.80 -11.21
CA GLU A 2 -2.91 -24.49 -10.67
C GLU A 2 -3.26 -24.72 -9.20
N LYS A 3 -2.51 -24.08 -8.29
CA LYS A 3 -2.87 -24.09 -6.88
C LYS A 3 -4.08 -23.17 -6.74
N ASP A 4 -5.14 -23.66 -6.08
CA ASP A 4 -6.23 -22.80 -5.62
C ASP A 4 -5.64 -21.71 -4.72
N ILE A 5 -5.59 -20.48 -5.23
CA ILE A 5 -5.13 -19.32 -4.46
C ILE A 5 -6.30 -18.91 -3.57
N THR A 6 -6.14 -19.07 -2.27
CA THR A 6 -7.09 -18.53 -1.30
C THR A 6 -7.12 -17.00 -1.42
N TYR A 7 -8.30 -16.43 -1.61
CA TYR A 7 -8.50 -14.98 -1.60
C TYR A 7 -9.58 -14.61 -0.58
N ILE A 8 -9.53 -13.38 -0.11
CA ILE A 8 -10.55 -12.81 0.77
C ILE A 8 -11.30 -11.77 -0.05
N ASP A 9 -12.63 -11.88 -0.11
CA ASP A 9 -13.44 -10.90 -0.81
C ASP A 9 -13.47 -9.57 -0.03
N CYS A 10 -12.90 -8.55 -0.67
CA CYS A 10 -12.82 -7.20 -0.17
C CYS A 10 -14.03 -6.36 -0.65
N ILE A 11 -15.26 -6.82 -0.37
CA ILE A 11 -16.49 -6.08 -0.68
C ILE A 11 -16.44 -4.67 -0.08
N ASN A 12 -16.72 -3.65 -0.92
CA ASN A 12 -16.71 -2.21 -0.60
C ASN A 12 -15.36 -1.62 -0.15
N SER A 13 -14.26 -2.32 -0.41
CA SER A 13 -12.89 -1.84 -0.21
C SER A 13 -12.20 -1.75 -1.58
N HIS A 14 -11.99 -0.54 -2.07
CA HIS A 14 -11.23 -0.30 -3.30
C HIS A 14 -9.74 -0.30 -2.98
N ILE A 15 -9.00 -1.17 -3.65
CA ILE A 15 -7.54 -1.30 -3.55
C ILE A 15 -6.99 -1.75 -4.90
N GLU A 16 -5.85 -1.22 -5.30
CA GLU A 16 -5.13 -1.62 -6.51
C GLU A 16 -3.72 -2.10 -6.17
N GLY A 17 -3.20 -3.08 -6.92
CA GLY A 17 -1.94 -3.75 -6.60
C GLY A 17 -0.72 -2.82 -6.58
N GLY A 18 -0.68 -1.80 -7.45
CA GLY A 18 0.42 -0.81 -7.48
C GLY A 18 0.49 0.10 -6.25
N ASP A 19 -0.57 0.14 -5.44
CA ASP A 19 -0.56 0.84 -4.15
C ASP A 19 -0.03 -0.02 -2.99
N VAL A 20 0.33 -1.29 -3.25
CA VAL A 20 0.73 -2.24 -2.20
C VAL A 20 2.21 -2.57 -2.33
N ILE A 21 3.00 -2.12 -1.36
CA ILE A 21 4.44 -2.41 -1.28
C ILE A 21 4.71 -3.23 -0.03
N ILE A 22 5.35 -4.39 -0.21
CA ILE A 22 5.65 -5.34 0.86
C ILE A 22 7.15 -5.31 1.14
N ASP A 23 7.53 -5.06 2.38
CA ASP A 23 8.89 -5.24 2.89
C ASP A 23 8.84 -6.09 4.15
N GLN A 24 9.21 -7.37 4.00
CA GLN A 24 9.18 -8.37 5.07
C GLN A 24 7.79 -8.49 5.72
N ASP A 25 7.67 -8.11 6.99
CA ASP A 25 6.43 -8.10 7.78
C ASP A 25 5.69 -6.76 7.72
N ILE A 26 6.23 -5.76 7.02
CA ILE A 26 5.61 -4.45 6.84
C ILE A 26 4.97 -4.38 5.45
N VAL A 27 3.74 -3.86 5.41
CA VAL A 27 3.03 -3.59 4.16
C VAL A 27 2.64 -2.12 4.11
N TYR A 28 3.23 -1.39 3.18
CA TYR A 28 2.88 0.00 2.89
C TYR A 28 1.72 0.02 1.89
N ILE A 29 0.65 0.74 2.25
CA ILE A 29 -0.55 0.85 1.41
C ILE A 29 -0.74 2.32 1.03
N GLY A 30 -0.61 2.62 -0.25
CA GLY A 30 -0.92 3.94 -0.82
C GLY A 30 -2.36 4.31 -0.56
N VAL A 31 -2.61 5.53 -0.08
CA VAL A 31 -3.97 6.05 0.13
C VAL A 31 -4.19 7.24 -0.79
N SER A 32 -5.04 7.03 -1.80
CA SER A 32 -5.37 8.00 -2.85
C SER A 32 -6.79 7.76 -3.39
N ASN A 33 -7.04 8.10 -4.66
CA ASN A 33 -8.31 7.82 -5.33
C ASN A 33 -8.51 6.33 -5.67
N ARG A 34 -7.43 5.56 -5.82
CA ARG A 34 -7.48 4.15 -6.26
C ARG A 34 -7.59 3.18 -5.09
N THR A 35 -6.91 3.50 -4.00
CA THR A 35 -6.96 2.73 -2.75
C THR A 35 -7.50 3.60 -1.61
N LEU A 36 -8.64 3.19 -1.06
CA LEU A 36 -9.34 3.92 0.01
C LEU A 36 -8.79 3.57 1.39
N PHE A 37 -8.84 4.52 2.31
CA PHE A 37 -8.40 4.30 3.69
C PHE A 37 -9.15 3.16 4.39
N ASN A 38 -10.44 2.94 4.09
CA ASN A 38 -11.21 1.82 4.65
C ASN A 38 -10.63 0.45 4.25
N SER A 39 -9.97 0.35 3.09
CA SER A 39 -9.26 -0.86 2.68
C SER A 39 -8.07 -1.15 3.58
N VAL A 40 -7.35 -0.11 4.03
CA VAL A 40 -6.26 -0.24 5.01
C VAL A 40 -6.76 -0.79 6.33
N ILE A 41 -7.87 -0.24 6.86
CA ILE A 41 -8.48 -0.71 8.11
C ILE A 41 -8.84 -2.19 8.01
N LYS A 42 -9.44 -2.61 6.88
CA LYS A 42 -9.82 -4.00 6.66
C LYS A 42 -8.61 -4.92 6.57
N LEU A 43 -7.55 -4.49 5.89
CA LEU A 43 -6.28 -5.25 5.83
C LEU A 43 -5.65 -5.39 7.22
N GLN A 44 -5.66 -4.35 8.04
CA GLN A 44 -5.16 -4.42 9.43
C GLN A 44 -5.92 -5.45 10.27
N GLN A 45 -7.22 -5.61 10.05
CA GLN A 45 -8.05 -6.59 10.77
C GLN A 45 -7.80 -8.03 10.28
N LEU A 46 -7.56 -8.20 8.98
CA LEU A 46 -7.40 -9.52 8.36
C LEU A 46 -5.96 -10.06 8.45
N LEU A 47 -4.97 -9.18 8.28
CA LEU A 47 -3.56 -9.51 8.17
C LEU A 47 -2.81 -9.16 9.46
N THR A 48 -3.28 -9.70 10.59
CA THR A 48 -2.75 -9.37 11.93
C THR A 48 -1.27 -9.72 12.15
N HIS A 49 -0.70 -10.57 11.29
CA HIS A 49 0.73 -10.91 11.29
C HIS A 49 1.61 -9.88 10.57
N TYR A 50 1.01 -8.95 9.81
CA TYR A 50 1.71 -7.89 9.11
C TYR A 50 1.46 -6.54 9.77
N LYS A 51 2.48 -5.68 9.78
CA LYS A 51 2.35 -4.26 10.13
C LYS A 51 1.91 -3.48 8.89
N ILE A 52 0.62 -3.19 8.80
CA ILE A 52 0.06 -2.40 7.69
C ILE A 52 0.19 -0.89 8.00
N ILE A 53 0.88 -0.15 7.12
CA ILE A 53 1.14 1.28 7.24
C ILE A 53 0.46 2.03 6.08
N PRO A 54 -0.53 2.91 6.35
CA PRO A 54 -1.07 3.78 5.31
C PRO A 54 -0.05 4.84 4.88
N VAL A 55 0.05 5.09 3.58
CA VAL A 55 0.90 6.11 2.98
C VAL A 55 0.04 7.04 2.12
N PRO A 56 -0.47 8.15 2.68
CA PRO A 56 -1.21 9.15 1.90
C PRO A 56 -0.30 9.82 0.86
N PHE A 57 -0.74 9.89 -0.40
CA PHE A 57 0.03 10.55 -1.46
C PHE A 57 -0.88 11.33 -2.41
N SER A 58 -0.29 12.20 -3.22
CA SER A 58 -1.05 13.01 -4.18
C SER A 58 -1.74 12.11 -5.20
N LYS A 59 -3.04 12.38 -5.38
CA LYS A 59 -3.89 11.76 -6.40
C LYS A 59 -3.47 12.05 -7.85
N ASP A 60 -2.49 12.92 -8.06
CA ASP A 60 -1.92 13.22 -9.37
C ASP A 60 -1.06 12.06 -9.90
N PHE A 61 -0.63 11.15 -9.01
CA PHE A 61 0.09 9.93 -9.36
C PHE A 61 -0.86 8.73 -9.32
N LEU A 62 -0.66 7.79 -10.26
CA LEU A 62 -1.59 6.68 -10.45
C LEU A 62 -1.55 5.69 -9.28
N HIS A 63 -0.34 5.32 -8.84
CA HIS A 63 -0.06 4.32 -7.83
C HIS A 63 1.13 4.73 -6.96
N LEU A 64 1.24 4.15 -5.76
CA LEU A 64 2.36 4.36 -4.85
C LEU A 64 3.71 3.90 -5.45
N ASP A 65 3.74 2.77 -6.14
CA ASP A 65 4.96 2.22 -6.77
C ASP A 65 5.62 3.15 -7.80
N CYS A 66 4.89 4.11 -8.35
CA CYS A 66 5.40 5.13 -9.26
C CYS A 66 6.25 6.19 -8.55
N VAL A 67 6.12 6.33 -7.23
CA VAL A 67 6.69 7.45 -6.46
C VAL A 67 7.41 7.02 -5.18
N PHE A 68 7.30 5.75 -4.78
CA PHE A 68 7.97 5.17 -3.62
C PHE A 68 8.42 3.74 -3.96
N ASN A 69 9.72 3.47 -3.82
CA ASN A 69 10.31 2.16 -4.11
C ASN A 69 11.33 1.80 -3.03
N ILE A 70 11.20 0.62 -2.43
CA ILE A 70 12.18 0.10 -1.48
C ILE A 70 13.30 -0.57 -2.28
N ILE A 71 14.55 -0.16 -2.02
CA ILE A 71 15.72 -0.61 -2.78
C ILE A 71 16.52 -1.65 -2.00
N SER A 72 16.65 -1.43 -0.70
CA SER A 72 17.34 -2.33 0.23
C SER A 72 16.75 -2.19 1.63
N GLN A 73 17.29 -2.92 2.60
CA GLN A 73 16.83 -2.88 3.99
C GLN A 73 16.96 -1.47 4.61
N GLU A 74 17.88 -0.64 4.14
CA GLU A 74 18.18 0.69 4.71
C GLU A 74 17.87 1.84 3.75
N GLU A 75 17.42 1.54 2.53
CA GLU A 75 17.28 2.54 1.47
C GLU A 75 15.95 2.43 0.71
N ALA A 76 15.33 3.57 0.45
CA ALA A 76 14.18 3.71 -0.42
C ALA A 76 14.33 4.93 -1.33
N LEU A 77 13.83 4.83 -2.56
CA LEU A 77 13.71 5.91 -3.51
C LEU A 77 12.32 6.54 -3.37
N ILE A 78 12.29 7.85 -3.16
CA ILE A 78 11.05 8.61 -3.01
C ILE A 78 11.03 9.76 -4.01
N TYR A 79 9.86 10.09 -4.55
CA TYR A 79 9.61 11.35 -5.23
C TYR A 79 8.90 12.31 -4.25
N PRO A 80 9.61 13.27 -3.62
CA PRO A 80 9.09 14.01 -2.48
C PRO A 80 7.83 14.81 -2.79
N HIS A 81 7.67 15.30 -4.02
CA HIS A 81 6.52 16.10 -4.43
C HIS A 81 5.20 15.31 -4.49
N ALA A 82 5.25 13.98 -4.42
CA ALA A 82 4.05 13.15 -4.28
C ALA A 82 3.51 13.14 -2.85
N PHE A 83 4.27 13.62 -1.85
CA PHE A 83 3.95 13.47 -0.43
C PHE A 83 3.85 14.83 0.27
N SER A 84 3.00 14.89 1.29
CA SER A 84 2.97 16.03 2.22
C SER A 84 4.01 15.89 3.32
N ASN A 85 4.38 16.99 3.97
CA ASN A 85 5.25 16.99 5.16
C ASN A 85 4.68 16.20 6.36
N SER A 86 3.41 15.80 6.33
CA SER A 86 2.82 14.95 7.36
C SER A 86 2.99 13.46 7.07
N THR A 87 3.40 13.13 5.85
CA THR A 87 3.65 11.76 5.40
C THR A 87 5.14 11.43 5.39
N LEU A 88 5.98 12.40 5.03
CA LEU A 88 7.43 12.37 5.17
C LEU A 88 7.84 12.62 6.63
#